data_AF-A0A645IN16-F1
#
_entry.id   AF-A0A645IN16-F1
#
_cell.length_a   1.000
_cell.length_b   1.000
_cell.length_c   1.000
_cell.angle_alpha   90.00
_cell.angle_beta   90.00
_cell.angle_gamma   90.00
#
_symmetry.space_group_name_H-M   'P 1'
#
loop_
_entity.id
_entity.type
_entity.pdbx_description
1 polymer ?
#
loop_
_entity_poly.entity_id
_entity_poly.type
_entity_poly.pdbx_seq_one_letter_code
_entity_poly.pdbx_strand_id
1 'polypeptide(L)'
;MHFPNEGHDYGISKRIAMYEFVSERFHLNTKNVKDKSGNWDESKIDVEPATALYVFRDKNSFPEHAVMGLEGVRKALLESQKKSD
;
A
#
# COMPACT_ATOMS: atom_id res chain seq x y z
N MET A 1 0.68 -18.15 11.00
CA MET A 1 1.54 -17.62 12.09
C MET A 1 0.68 -16.87 13.08
N HIS A 2 1.05 -16.92 14.36
CA HIS A 2 0.41 -16.15 15.43
C HIS A 2 1.51 -15.58 16.32
N PHE A 3 1.46 -14.27 16.61
CA PHE A 3 2.49 -13.54 17.35
C PHE A 3 1.91 -13.00 18.67
N PRO A 4 1.80 -13.83 19.72
CA PRO A 4 1.09 -13.47 20.95
C PRO A 4 1.77 -12.38 21.77
N ASN A 5 3.08 -12.21 21.60
CA ASN A 5 3.90 -11.29 22.40
C ASN A 5 4.22 -9.97 21.65
N GLU A 6 3.68 -9.78 20.45
CA GLU A 6 3.94 -8.59 19.64
C GLU A 6 2.78 -7.59 19.70
N GLY A 7 3.08 -6.30 19.46
CA GLY A 7 2.11 -5.21 19.40
C GLY A 7 1.37 -5.09 18.07
N HIS A 8 0.48 -4.09 18.00
CA HIS A 8 -0.30 -3.75 16.82
C HIS A 8 0.49 -2.85 15.86
N ASP A 9 1.35 -3.47 15.06
CA ASP A 9 2.18 -2.83 14.05
C ASP A 9 2.21 -3.65 12.75
N TYR A 10 2.97 -3.18 11.76
CA TYR A 10 3.34 -3.92 10.54
C TYR A 10 4.87 -4.13 10.45
N GLY A 11 5.45 -4.63 11.54
CA GLY A 11 6.88 -4.88 11.72
C GLY A 11 7.43 -6.08 10.93
N ILE A 12 8.74 -6.34 11.08
CA ILE A 12 9.49 -7.29 10.26
C ILE A 12 8.95 -8.73 10.31
N SER A 13 8.56 -9.22 11.48
CA SER A 13 7.96 -10.57 11.66
C SER A 13 6.70 -10.75 10.80
N LYS A 14 5.84 -9.73 10.78
CA LYS A 14 4.59 -9.70 10.02
C LYS A 14 4.86 -9.58 8.52
N ARG A 15 5.86 -8.78 8.12
CA ARG A 15 6.30 -8.65 6.72
C ARG A 15 6.89 -9.95 6.19
N ILE A 16 7.77 -10.60 6.95
CA ILE A 16 8.34 -11.91 6.58
C ILE A 16 7.23 -12.95 6.36
N ALA A 17 6.26 -13.04 7.29
CA ALA A 17 5.13 -13.95 7.15
C ALA A 17 4.31 -13.68 5.87
N MET A 18 4.14 -12.40 5.52
CA MET A 18 3.48 -12.00 4.27
C MET A 18 4.31 -12.41 3.05
N TYR A 19 5.63 -12.13 3.04
CA TYR A 19 6.52 -12.47 1.94
C TYR A 19 6.55 -13.98 1.66
N GLU A 20 6.62 -14.79 2.71
CA GLU A 20 6.57 -16.25 2.60
C GLU A 20 5.26 -16.71 1.95
N PHE A 21 4.12 -16.27 2.47
CA PHE A 21 2.82 -16.64 1.94
C PHE A 21 2.64 -16.21 0.48
N VAL A 22 2.91 -14.95 0.15
CA VAL A 22 2.71 -14.41 -1.19
C VAL A 22 3.66 -15.06 -2.19
N SER A 23 4.94 -15.23 -1.84
CA SER A 23 5.92 -15.84 -2.74
C SER A 23 5.58 -17.30 -3.06
N GLU A 24 5.10 -18.06 -2.08
CA GLU A 24 4.65 -19.44 -2.29
C GLU A 24 3.38 -19.49 -3.16
N ARG A 25 2.35 -18.72 -2.80
CA ARG A 25 1.03 -18.81 -3.45
C ARG A 25 1.01 -18.21 -4.85
N PHE A 26 1.82 -17.20 -5.11
CA PHE A 26 1.89 -16.55 -6.42
C PHE A 26 3.12 -17.02 -7.21
N HIS A 27 3.86 -18.01 -6.71
CA HIS A 27 5.04 -18.59 -7.37
C HIS A 27 6.08 -17.53 -7.77
N LEU A 28 6.35 -16.57 -6.88
CA LEU A 28 7.26 -15.46 -7.16
C LEU A 28 8.72 -15.87 -7.07
N ASN A 29 9.57 -15.26 -7.90
CA ASN A 29 11.02 -15.42 -7.80
C ASN A 29 11.58 -14.55 -6.66
N THR A 30 12.16 -15.18 -5.64
CA THR A 30 12.67 -14.51 -4.43
C THR A 30 14.19 -14.30 -4.41
N LYS A 31 14.91 -14.66 -5.49
CA LYS A 31 16.39 -14.63 -5.50
C LYS A 31 17.01 -13.28 -5.18
N ASN A 32 16.38 -12.18 -5.60
CA ASN A 32 16.95 -10.84 -5.47
C ASN A 32 16.55 -10.10 -4.19
N VAL A 33 15.61 -10.67 -3.42
CA VAL A 33 15.05 -10.09 -2.20
C VAL A 33 15.47 -10.87 -0.94
N LYS A 34 16.46 -11.75 -1.10
CA LYS A 34 17.09 -12.51 -0.02
C LYS A 34 18.59 -12.22 0.04
N ASP A 35 19.15 -12.27 1.25
CA ASP A 35 20.58 -12.18 1.48
C ASP A 35 21.31 -13.49 1.11
N LYS A 36 22.64 -13.49 1.25
CA LYS A 36 23.47 -14.68 1.00
C LYS A 36 23.19 -15.84 1.95
N SER A 37 22.54 -15.57 3.08
CA SER A 37 22.16 -16.56 4.09
C SER A 37 20.73 -17.10 3.87
N GLY A 38 19.99 -16.56 2.90
CA GLY A 38 18.63 -16.95 2.56
C GLY A 38 17.52 -16.23 3.32
N ASN A 39 17.86 -15.22 4.15
CA ASN A 39 16.89 -14.39 4.87
C ASN A 39 16.35 -13.27 3.98
N TRP A 40 15.15 -12.79 4.27
CA TRP A 40 14.60 -11.62 3.58
C TRP A 40 15.45 -10.37 3.83
N ASP A 41 15.80 -9.65 2.77
CA ASP A 41 16.68 -8.48 2.80
C ASP A 41 15.95 -7.23 2.30
N GLU A 42 15.56 -6.37 3.24
CA GLU A 42 14.93 -5.08 2.96
C GLU A 42 15.94 -3.93 2.80
N SER A 43 17.25 -4.17 2.98
CA SER A 43 18.26 -3.10 2.98
C SER A 43 18.45 -2.39 1.63
N LYS A 44 17.95 -3.01 0.56
CA LYS A 44 18.01 -2.49 -0.81
C LYS A 44 16.76 -1.70 -1.21
N ILE A 45 15.80 -1.54 -0.30
CA ILE A 45 14.58 -0.78 -0.55
C ILE A 45 14.86 0.69 -0.29
N ASP A 46 14.73 1.51 -1.33
CA ASP A 46 14.79 2.96 -1.18
C ASP A 46 13.48 3.47 -0.57
N VAL A 47 13.61 4.14 0.58
CA VAL A 47 12.47 4.79 1.26
C VAL A 47 12.30 6.19 0.69
N GLU A 48 11.52 6.27 -0.39
CA GLU A 48 11.23 7.52 -1.09
C GLU A 48 10.43 8.50 -0.21
N PRO A 49 10.65 9.83 -0.38
CA PRO A 49 9.81 10.82 0.28
C PRO A 49 8.38 10.71 -0.25
N ALA A 50 7.38 10.90 0.63
CA ALA A 50 5.97 10.75 0.27
C ALA A 50 5.57 11.57 -0.97
N THR A 51 6.16 12.75 -1.15
CA THR A 51 5.87 13.65 -2.28
C THR A 51 6.38 13.15 -3.63
N ALA A 52 7.30 12.17 -3.67
CA ALA A 52 7.71 11.50 -4.90
C ALA A 52 6.64 10.53 -5.42
N LEU A 53 5.77 10.04 -4.53
CA LEU A 53 4.68 9.11 -4.87
C LEU A 53 3.37 9.83 -5.23
N TYR A 54 3.34 11.16 -5.20
CA TYR A 54 2.15 11.94 -5.52
C TYR A 54 1.94 12.03 -7.03
N VAL A 55 0.80 11.52 -7.50
CA VAL A 55 0.41 11.63 -8.92
C VAL A 55 0.05 13.08 -9.29
N PHE A 56 -0.69 13.77 -8.40
CA PHE A 56 -1.13 15.14 -8.60
C PHE A 56 -0.23 16.11 -7.83
N ARG A 57 0.68 16.77 -8.53
CA ARG A 57 1.65 17.72 -7.98
C ARG A 57 2.11 18.71 -9.05
N ASP A 58 2.49 19.91 -8.63
CA ASP A 58 3.10 20.95 -9.46
C ASP A 58 2.29 21.22 -10.73
N LYS A 59 2.77 20.75 -11.89
CA LYS A 59 2.14 20.92 -13.21
C LYS A 59 1.02 19.91 -13.50
N ASN A 60 0.89 18.87 -12.68
CA ASN A 60 -0.16 17.86 -12.79
C ASN A 60 -1.23 18.12 -11.72
N SER A 61 -2.08 19.12 -11.97
CA SER A 61 -3.17 19.47 -11.06
C SER A 61 -4.25 18.38 -11.05
N PHE A 62 -5.12 18.43 -10.04
CA PHE A 62 -6.31 17.59 -10.02
C PHE A 62 -7.16 17.82 -11.28
N PRO A 63 -7.82 16.78 -11.81
CA PRO A 63 -8.79 16.94 -12.88
C PRO A 63 -9.90 17.92 -12.49
N GLU A 64 -10.46 18.66 -13.46
CA GLU A 64 -11.51 19.67 -13.19
C GLU A 64 -12.77 19.11 -12.52
N HIS A 65 -13.07 17.83 -12.76
CA HIS A 65 -14.22 17.13 -12.19
C HIS A 65 -13.88 16.38 -10.90
N ALA A 66 -12.70 16.58 -10.31
CA ALA A 66 -12.33 15.95 -9.05
C ALA A 66 -13.28 16.39 -7.93
N VAL A 67 -13.79 15.41 -7.19
CA VAL A 67 -14.63 15.67 -6.02
C VAL A 67 -13.71 16.09 -4.86
N MET A 68 -13.82 17.35 -4.46
CA MET A 68 -12.92 17.95 -3.47
C MET A 68 -13.60 18.15 -2.12
N GLY A 69 -12.89 17.78 -1.05
CA GLY A 69 -13.30 18.03 0.34
C GLY A 69 -14.49 17.20 0.80
N LEU A 70 -14.79 17.31 2.10
CA LEU A 70 -15.83 16.52 2.76
C LEU A 70 -17.23 16.76 2.14
N GLU A 71 -17.59 18.02 1.90
CA GLU A 71 -18.91 18.36 1.35
C GLU A 71 -19.10 17.86 -0.09
N GLY A 72 -18.06 17.96 -0.92
CA GLY A 72 -18.08 17.41 -2.28
C GLY A 72 -18.31 15.90 -2.26
N VAL A 73 -17.58 15.19 -1.40
CA VAL A 73 -17.71 13.73 -1.23
C VAL A 73 -19.11 13.37 -0.73
N ARG A 74 -19.63 14.09 0.28
CA ARG A 74 -20.98 13.84 0.82
C ARG A 74 -22.05 14.02 -0.25
N LYS A 75 -21.97 15.08 -1.05
CA LYS A 75 -22.89 15.33 -2.16
C LYS A 75 -22.84 14.20 -3.19
N ALA A 76 -21.64 13.81 -3.63
CA ALA A 76 -21.47 12.75 -4.62
C ALA A 76 -22.07 11.40 -4.15
N LEU A 77 -21.89 11.06 -2.87
CA LEU A 77 -22.48 9.85 -2.28
C LEU A 77 -24.02 9.90 -2.23
N LEU A 78 -24.60 11.04 -1.85
CA LEU A 78 -26.05 11.19 -1.83
C LEU A 78 -26.66 11.15 -3.24
N GLU A 79 -25.97 11.71 -4.23
CA GLU A 79 -26.39 11.66 -5.63
C GLU A 79 -26.29 10.26 -6.23
N SER A 80 -25.28 9.46 -5.85
CA SER A 80 -25.16 8.08 -6.32
C SER A 80 -26.25 7.17 -5.78
N GLN A 81 -26.75 7.43 -4.57
CA GLN A 81 -27.83 6.66 -3.95
C GLN A 81 -29.19 6.92 -4.63
N LYS A 82 -29.46 8.16 -5.05
CA LYS A 82 -30.70 8.55 -5.74
C LYS A 82 -30.83 8.01 -7.16
N LYS A 83 -29.72 7.62 -7.79
CA LYS A 83 -29.70 7.03 -9.13
C LYS A 83 -29.99 5.52 -9.14
N SER A 84 -30.14 4.91 -7.96
CA SER A 84 -30.37 3.47 -7.82
C SER A 84 -31.84 3.10 -7.65
N ASP A 85 -32.75 4.09 -7.72
CA ASP A 85 -34.21 3.97 -7.80
C ASP A 85 -34.70 4.43 -9.18
#